data_AF-A0A968UI42-F1
#
_entry.id   AF-A0A968UI42-F1
#
_cell.length_a   1.000
_cell.length_b   1.000
_cell.length_c   1.000
_cell.angle_alpha   90.00
_cell.angle_beta   90.00
_cell.angle_gamma   90.00
#
_symmetry.space_group_name_H-M   'P 1'
#
loop_
_entity.id
_entity.type
_entity.pdbx_description
1 polymer ?
#
loop_
_entity_poly.entity_id
_entity_poly.type
_entity_poly.pdbx_seq_one_letter_code
_entity_poly.pdbx_strand_id
1 'polypeptide(L)'
;MATQRFFSGTPWEATVGYCRALRVGPQIFVSGTAPSDGQGGTHAPGDAYAQTKRCFEIIETALVELGASLRDVVRTRMYVTDMGQWEEIAKAHHELFAGHPPASTMVEIAGLINPDMVIEIEVEAYCESAPPSTPAPIAHRTILGRPIDPLPNPYSASRPPELDEGCLD
;
A
#
# COMPACT_ATOMS: atom_id res chain seq x y z
N MET A 1 14.70 -14.43 12.42
CA MET A 1 13.97 -13.17 12.68
C MET A 1 12.50 -13.41 12.34
N ALA A 2 11.56 -12.98 13.18
CA ALA A 2 10.14 -13.14 12.89
C ALA A 2 9.72 -12.18 11.76
N THR A 3 8.89 -12.67 10.83
CA THR A 3 8.32 -11.88 9.73
C THR A 3 6.81 -11.80 9.92
N GLN A 4 6.22 -10.61 9.75
CA GLN A 4 4.78 -10.42 9.77
C GLN A 4 4.32 -9.82 8.44
N ARG A 5 3.27 -10.38 7.85
CA ARG A 5 2.67 -9.88 6.60
C ARG A 5 1.28 -9.33 6.90
N PHE A 6 0.96 -8.22 6.26
CA PHE A 6 -0.40 -7.69 6.19
C PHE A 6 -0.92 -7.82 4.75
N PHE A 7 -2.11 -8.38 4.62
CA PHE A 7 -2.84 -8.51 3.37
C PHE A 7 -4.08 -7.62 3.46
N SER A 8 -4.28 -6.77 2.45
CA SER A 8 -5.45 -5.89 2.38
C SER A 8 -6.71 -6.61 1.88
N GLY A 9 -6.56 -7.82 1.34
CA GLY A 9 -7.66 -8.66 0.88
C GLY A 9 -8.10 -8.37 -0.55
N THR A 10 -7.29 -7.64 -1.33
CA THR A 10 -7.56 -7.44 -2.75
C THR A 10 -7.31 -8.75 -3.52
N PRO A 11 -8.09 -9.05 -4.58
CA PRO A 11 -7.87 -10.26 -5.39
C PRO A 11 -6.46 -10.32 -6.00
N TRP A 12 -5.85 -9.17 -6.25
CA TRP A 12 -4.51 -9.03 -6.82
C TRP A 12 -3.42 -9.60 -5.92
N GLU A 13 -3.53 -9.49 -4.60
CA GLU A 13 -2.52 -10.02 -3.67
C GLU A 13 -2.36 -11.54 -3.81
N ALA A 14 -3.48 -12.25 -3.96
CA ALA A 14 -3.47 -13.69 -4.19
C ALA A 14 -3.03 -14.03 -5.62
N THR A 15 -3.50 -13.28 -6.62
CA THR A 15 -3.26 -13.56 -8.05
C THR A 15 -1.80 -13.29 -8.45
N VAL A 16 -1.24 -12.16 -8.02
CA VAL A 16 0.12 -11.71 -8.36
C VAL A 16 1.16 -12.25 -7.38
N GLY A 17 0.75 -12.54 -6.15
CA GLY A 17 1.62 -13.13 -5.13
C GLY A 17 2.41 -12.13 -4.30
N TYR A 18 1.76 -11.06 -3.85
CA TYR A 18 2.35 -10.07 -2.94
C TYR A 18 1.47 -9.84 -1.71
N CYS A 19 2.05 -9.27 -0.65
CA CYS A 19 1.30 -8.75 0.50
C CYS A 19 1.30 -7.22 0.46
N ARG A 20 0.27 -6.57 1.03
CA ARG A 20 0.24 -5.10 1.13
C ARG A 20 1.47 -4.55 1.86
N ALA A 21 1.87 -5.18 2.96
CA ALA A 21 3.06 -4.80 3.69
C ALA A 21 3.72 -5.99 4.40
N LEU A 22 5.04 -5.89 4.59
CA LEU A 22 5.88 -6.89 5.24
C LEU A 22 6.74 -6.22 6.31
N ARG A 23 6.73 -6.76 7.51
CA ARG A 23 7.65 -6.39 8.59
C ARG A 23 8.70 -7.47 8.80
N VAL A 24 9.98 -7.07 8.84
CA VAL A 24 11.14 -7.92 9.16
C VAL A 24 11.96 -7.21 10.24
N GLY A 25 11.82 -7.64 11.49
CA GLY A 25 12.40 -6.92 12.62
C GLY A 25 11.85 -5.49 12.72
N PRO A 26 12.70 -4.44 12.76
CA PRO A 26 12.25 -3.05 12.78
C PRO A 26 11.91 -2.47 11.40
N GLN A 27 12.24 -3.17 10.32
CA GLN A 27 12.00 -2.68 8.96
C GLN A 27 10.62 -3.08 8.47
N ILE A 28 9.92 -2.14 7.84
CA ILE A 28 8.60 -2.34 7.25
C ILE A 28 8.65 -1.88 5.80
N PHE A 29 8.19 -2.75 4.91
CA PHE A 29 8.13 -2.51 3.47
C PHE A 29 6.66 -2.50 3.05
N VAL A 30 6.21 -1.41 2.45
CA VAL A 30 4.86 -1.31 1.89
C VAL A 30 4.97 -1.41 0.37
N SER A 31 4.23 -2.36 -0.20
CA SER A 31 4.20 -2.59 -1.64
C SER A 31 3.72 -1.34 -2.39
N GLY A 32 4.05 -1.26 -3.68
CA GLY A 32 3.54 -0.25 -4.59
C GLY A 32 2.03 -0.05 -4.41
N THR A 33 1.65 1.19 -4.12
CA THR A 33 0.30 1.56 -3.73
C THR A 33 -0.24 2.59 -4.70
N ALA A 34 -1.18 2.13 -5.52
CA ALA A 34 -1.95 2.91 -6.46
C ALA A 34 -3.23 3.49 -5.81
N PRO A 35 -3.81 4.58 -6.37
CA PRO A 35 -4.94 5.31 -5.81
C PRO A 35 -6.26 4.59 -6.10
N SER A 36 -6.48 3.42 -5.50
CA SER A 36 -7.71 2.66 -5.70
C SER A 36 -8.91 3.29 -4.97
N ASP A 37 -10.07 3.29 -5.63
CA ASP A 37 -11.36 3.65 -5.03
C ASP A 37 -11.96 2.55 -4.12
N GLY A 38 -11.32 1.38 -4.05
CA GLY A 38 -11.77 0.22 -3.28
C GLY A 38 -12.85 -0.63 -3.97
N GLN A 39 -13.29 -0.26 -5.17
CA GLN A 39 -14.28 -0.98 -6.00
C GLN A 39 -13.67 -1.50 -7.31
N GLY A 40 -12.33 -1.45 -7.43
CA GLY A 40 -11.60 -1.87 -8.63
C GLY A 40 -11.35 -0.75 -9.63
N GLY A 41 -11.75 0.48 -9.34
CA GLY A 41 -11.48 1.67 -10.13
C GLY A 41 -10.39 2.56 -9.52
N THR A 42 -10.24 3.73 -10.14
CA THR A 42 -9.28 4.77 -9.75
C THR A 42 -9.99 5.88 -8.98
N HIS A 43 -9.45 6.23 -7.83
CA HIS A 43 -9.90 7.37 -7.04
C HIS A 43 -9.52 8.68 -7.73
N ALA A 44 -10.47 9.60 -7.88
CA ALA A 44 -10.26 10.94 -8.44
C ALA A 44 -9.40 10.97 -9.75
N PRO A 45 -9.89 10.39 -10.87
CA PRO A 45 -9.17 10.41 -12.15
C PRO A 45 -8.76 11.83 -12.56
N GLY A 46 -7.48 12.00 -12.92
CA GLY A 46 -6.91 13.29 -13.33
C GLY A 46 -6.57 14.28 -12.21
N ASP A 47 -6.77 13.91 -10.94
CA ASP A 47 -6.40 14.74 -9.78
C ASP A 47 -5.19 14.12 -9.06
N ALA A 48 -3.98 14.54 -9.45
CA ALA A 48 -2.74 14.03 -8.88
C ALA A 48 -2.63 14.28 -7.36
N TYR A 49 -3.15 15.40 -6.86
CA TYR A 49 -3.15 15.71 -5.43
C TYR A 49 -4.02 14.70 -4.67
N ALA A 50 -5.28 14.53 -5.08
CA ALA A 50 -6.21 13.61 -4.44
C ALA A 50 -5.74 12.16 -4.54
N GLN A 51 -5.19 11.74 -5.69
CA GLN A 51 -4.60 10.43 -5.86
C GLN A 51 -3.40 10.20 -4.93
N THR A 52 -2.51 11.19 -4.79
CA THR A 52 -1.36 11.10 -3.87
C THR A 52 -1.82 10.92 -2.42
N LYS A 53 -2.80 11.73 -1.97
CA LYS A 53 -3.39 11.57 -0.63
C LYS A 53 -3.98 10.19 -0.45
N ARG A 54 -4.71 9.68 -1.45
CA ARG A 54 -5.31 8.35 -1.41
C ARG A 54 -4.28 7.23 -1.28
N CYS A 55 -3.16 7.32 -2.00
CA CYS A 55 -2.05 6.37 -1.85
C CYS A 55 -1.54 6.36 -0.41
N PHE A 56 -1.32 7.53 0.19
CA PHE A 56 -0.84 7.62 1.57
C PHE A 56 -1.85 7.15 2.62
N GLU A 57 -3.16 7.34 2.44
CA GLU A 57 -4.20 6.76 3.32
C GLU A 57 -4.12 5.22 3.36
N ILE A 58 -3.93 4.59 2.19
CA ILE A 58 -3.80 3.14 2.06
C ILE A 58 -2.49 2.67 2.70
N ILE A 59 -1.38 3.39 2.45
CA ILE A 59 -0.07 3.13 3.06
C ILE A 59 -0.14 3.24 4.58
N GLU A 60 -0.75 4.30 5.11
CA GLU A 60 -0.89 4.51 6.55
C GLU A 60 -1.66 3.36 7.20
N THR A 61 -2.76 2.91 6.58
CA THR A 61 -3.51 1.74 7.04
C THR A 61 -2.59 0.52 7.14
N ALA A 62 -1.78 0.26 6.11
CA ALA A 62 -0.86 -0.87 6.12
C ALA A 62 0.25 -0.78 7.18
N LEU A 63 0.77 0.43 7.43
CA LEU A 63 1.75 0.69 8.48
C LEU A 63 1.16 0.43 9.87
N VAL A 64 -0.07 0.92 10.12
CA VAL A 64 -0.77 0.75 11.41
C VAL A 64 -0.99 -0.72 11.74
N GLU A 65 -1.39 -1.53 10.76
CA GLU A 65 -1.58 -2.98 10.92
C GLU A 65 -0.28 -3.73 11.28
N LEU A 66 0.88 -3.11 11.02
CA LEU A 66 2.20 -3.62 11.38
C LEU A 66 2.85 -2.86 12.55
N GLY A 67 2.06 -2.02 13.25
CA GLY A 67 2.48 -1.30 14.45
C GLY A 67 3.38 -0.08 14.19
N ALA A 68 3.27 0.55 13.02
CA ALA A 68 3.98 1.77 12.65
C ALA A 68 3.02 2.86 12.17
N SER A 69 3.58 4.02 11.84
CA SER A 69 2.86 5.22 11.38
C SER A 69 3.62 5.92 10.25
N LEU A 70 3.01 6.95 9.66
CA LEU A 70 3.69 7.80 8.67
C LEU A 70 4.95 8.49 9.24
N ARG A 71 5.08 8.64 10.57
CA ARG A 71 6.27 9.23 11.19
C ARG A 71 7.48 8.30 11.17
N ASP A 72 7.23 7.00 11.01
CA ASP A 72 8.28 5.97 10.94
C ASP A 72 8.80 5.79 9.51
N VAL A 73 8.18 6.46 8.52
CA VAL A 73 8.59 6.39 7.12
C VAL A 73 9.95 7.05 6.94
N VAL A 74 10.90 6.27 6.42
CA VAL A 74 12.27 6.72 6.15
C VAL A 74 12.51 6.93 4.67
N ARG A 75 11.68 6.34 3.79
CA ARG A 75 11.78 6.51 2.34
C ARG A 75 10.43 6.50 1.64
N THR A 76 10.27 7.38 0.66
CA THR A 76 9.21 7.30 -0.36
C THR A 76 9.81 7.19 -1.77
N ARG A 77 9.21 6.34 -2.61
CA ARG A 77 9.48 6.29 -4.06
C ARG A 77 8.16 6.52 -4.77
N MET A 78 8.09 7.55 -5.59
CA MET A 78 6.88 7.98 -6.30
C MET A 78 7.11 7.81 -7.80
N TYR A 79 6.29 6.97 -8.42
CA TYR A 79 6.28 6.74 -9.85
C TYR A 79 5.09 7.48 -10.45
N VAL A 80 5.34 8.43 -11.34
CA VAL A 80 4.31 9.32 -11.90
C VAL A 80 4.23 9.15 -13.41
N THR A 81 3.04 9.31 -14.00
CA THR A 81 2.87 9.20 -15.47
C THR A 81 3.01 10.53 -16.20
N ASP A 82 2.92 11.65 -15.47
CA ASP A 82 3.06 13.01 -15.99
C ASP A 82 3.77 13.90 -14.95
N MET A 83 5.04 14.18 -15.18
CA MET A 83 5.84 15.06 -14.33
C MET A 83 5.34 16.50 -14.37
N GLY A 84 4.48 16.90 -15.32
CA GLY A 84 3.81 18.20 -15.30
C GLY A 84 2.96 18.43 -14.05
N GLN A 85 2.51 17.36 -13.37
CA GLN A 85 1.69 17.42 -12.16
C GLN A 85 2.50 17.32 -10.84
N TRP A 86 3.83 17.40 -10.91
CA TRP A 86 4.71 17.18 -9.76
C TRP A 86 4.43 18.12 -8.57
N GLU A 87 3.99 19.36 -8.80
CA GLU A 87 3.72 20.33 -7.74
C GLU A 87 2.53 19.89 -6.85
N GLU A 88 1.49 19.34 -7.46
CA GLU A 88 0.31 18.83 -6.73
C GLU A 88 0.66 17.59 -5.90
N ILE A 89 1.52 16.72 -6.45
CA ILE A 89 2.04 15.55 -5.75
C ILE A 89 2.94 15.99 -4.58
N ALA A 90 3.85 16.94 -4.82
CA ALA A 90 4.75 17.49 -3.81
C ALA A 90 3.99 18.19 -2.68
N LYS A 91 2.90 18.90 -3.00
CA LYS A 91 2.02 19.51 -2.01
C LYS A 91 1.37 18.46 -1.10
N ALA A 92 0.78 17.41 -1.67
CA ALA A 92 0.17 16.33 -0.89
C ALA A 92 1.20 15.61 0.00
N HIS A 93 2.41 15.36 -0.52
CA HIS A 93 3.52 14.79 0.25
C HIS A 93 3.98 15.72 1.39
N HIS A 94 4.16 17.01 1.09
CA HIS A 94 4.59 18.01 2.06
C HIS A 94 3.64 18.10 3.26
N GLU A 95 2.33 18.11 3.03
CA GLU A 95 1.32 18.14 4.10
C GLU A 95 1.46 16.98 5.10
N LEU A 96 1.94 15.83 4.65
CA LEU A 96 2.08 14.63 5.46
C LEU A 96 3.45 14.52 6.13
N PHE A 97 4.51 15.05 5.50
CA PHE A 97 5.90 14.79 5.91
C PHE A 97 6.70 16.03 6.30
N ALA A 98 6.17 17.26 6.19
CA ALA A 98 6.95 18.48 6.47
C ALA A 98 7.63 18.49 7.85
N GLY A 99 7.01 17.86 8.86
CA GLY A 99 7.57 17.74 10.21
C GLY A 99 8.60 16.62 10.39
N HIS A 100 8.75 15.71 9.43
CA HIS A 100 9.63 14.54 9.46
C HIS A 100 9.91 14.01 8.03
N PRO A 101 10.67 14.74 7.22
CA PRO A 101 10.83 14.43 5.81
C PRO A 101 11.62 13.13 5.58
N PRO A 102 11.10 12.17 4.79
CA PRO A 102 11.83 10.96 4.42
C PRO A 102 12.78 11.21 3.24
N ALA A 103 13.73 10.29 3.04
CA ALA A 103 14.45 10.22 1.78
C ALA A 103 13.44 9.99 0.64
N SER A 104 13.42 10.86 -0.37
CA SER A 104 12.34 10.87 -1.35
C SER A 104 12.88 10.82 -2.78
N THR A 105 12.21 10.08 -3.65
CA THR A 105 12.49 10.05 -5.09
C THR A 105 11.18 10.11 -5.84
N MET A 106 11.11 10.96 -6.88
CA MET A 106 10.01 11.02 -7.83
C MET A 106 10.59 10.82 -9.23
N VAL A 107 10.02 9.90 -10.00
CA VAL A 107 10.44 9.64 -11.39
C VAL A 107 9.22 9.49 -12.28
N GLU A 108 9.32 10.01 -13.51
CA GLU A 108 8.32 9.78 -14.53
C GLU A 108 8.52 8.39 -15.15
N ILE A 109 7.42 7.66 -15.35
CA ILE A 109 7.38 6.33 -15.96
C ILE A 109 6.39 6.32 -17.12
N ALA A 110 6.50 5.31 -18.00
CA ALA A 110 5.68 5.24 -19.21
C ALA A 110 4.17 4.99 -18.97
N GLY A 111 3.80 4.43 -17.82
CA GLY A 111 2.39 4.16 -17.50
C GLY A 111 2.21 3.25 -16.28
N LEU A 112 0.99 3.25 -15.73
CA LEU A 112 0.55 2.40 -14.63
C LEU A 112 -0.50 1.38 -15.13
N ILE A 113 -0.91 0.45 -14.27
CA ILE A 113 -1.83 -0.65 -14.62
C ILE A 113 -3.20 -0.15 -15.14
N ASN A 114 -3.63 1.03 -14.71
CA ASN A 114 -4.82 1.71 -15.19
C ASN A 114 -4.43 3.12 -15.66
N PRO A 115 -4.82 3.56 -16.88
CA PRO A 115 -4.45 4.86 -17.43
C PRO A 115 -4.99 6.06 -16.64
N ASP A 116 -6.02 5.89 -15.83
CA ASP A 116 -6.56 6.95 -14.96
C ASP A 116 -5.67 7.19 -13.72
N MET A 117 -4.77 6.25 -13.40
CA MET A 117 -3.82 6.38 -12.30
C MET A 117 -2.63 7.22 -12.78
N VAL A 118 -2.34 8.29 -12.06
CA VAL A 118 -1.22 9.19 -12.38
C VAL A 118 -0.04 9.05 -11.43
N ILE A 119 -0.21 8.27 -10.36
CA ILE A 119 0.81 8.05 -9.34
C ILE A 119 0.71 6.63 -8.74
N GLU A 120 1.87 6.03 -8.44
CA GLU A 120 2.01 4.89 -7.56
C GLU A 120 3.15 5.16 -6.57
N ILE A 121 2.95 4.78 -5.30
CA ILE A 121 3.90 5.09 -4.21
C ILE A 121 4.34 3.82 -3.50
N GLU A 122 5.66 3.66 -3.33
CA GLU A 122 6.28 2.66 -2.47
C GLU A 122 6.90 3.33 -1.24
N VAL A 123 6.83 2.67 -0.08
CA VAL A 123 7.32 3.21 1.19
C VAL A 123 8.13 2.19 1.98
N GLU A 124 9.23 2.66 2.57
CA GLU A 124 9.96 1.95 3.62
C GLU A 124 9.83 2.72 4.95
N ALA A 125 9.58 1.99 6.02
CA ALA A 125 9.52 2.52 7.37
C ALA A 125 10.47 1.76 8.31
N TYR A 126 10.92 2.45 9.35
CA TYR A 126 11.76 1.89 10.41
C TYR A 126 11.12 2.18 11.77
N CYS A 127 10.69 1.13 12.46
CA CYS A 127 9.98 1.21 13.73
C CYS A 127 10.56 0.18 14.72
N GLU A 128 11.20 0.64 15.80
CA GLU A 128 11.84 -0.24 16.78
C GLU A 128 10.84 -0.93 17.72
N SER A 129 9.70 -0.29 17.99
CA SER A 129 8.66 -0.91 18.82
C SER A 129 8.09 -2.12 18.12
N ALA A 130 8.27 -3.30 18.72
CA ALA A 130 7.58 -4.51 18.30
C ALA A 130 6.07 -4.22 18.23
N PRO A 131 5.33 -4.80 17.27
CA PRO A 131 3.87 -4.72 17.31
C PRO A 131 3.41 -5.24 18.69
N PRO A 132 2.34 -4.67 19.27
CA PRO A 132 1.83 -5.15 20.55
C PRO A 132 1.70 -6.67 20.51
N SER A 133 2.12 -7.35 21.57
CA SER A 133 2.25 -8.83 21.67
C SER A 133 0.94 -9.59 21.45
N THR A 134 -0.16 -8.85 21.34
CA THR A 134 -1.47 -9.32 20.92
C THR A 134 -1.84 -8.48 19.71
N PRO A 135 -2.04 -9.06 18.51
CA PRO A 135 -2.70 -8.31 17.44
C PRO A 135 -4.00 -7.77 18.06
N ALA A 136 -4.24 -6.47 17.94
CA ALA A 136 -5.54 -5.93 18.29
C ALA A 136 -6.57 -6.81 17.58
N PRO A 137 -7.65 -7.26 18.25
CA PRO A 137 -8.67 -8.06 17.59
C PRO A 137 -9.04 -7.31 16.31
N ILE A 138 -8.93 -8.00 15.17
CA ILE A 138 -9.36 -7.45 13.89
C ILE A 138 -10.81 -7.05 14.13
N ALA A 139 -11.06 -5.76 14.35
CA ALA A 139 -12.41 -5.28 14.48
C ALA A 139 -13.05 -5.61 13.14
N HIS A 140 -14.08 -6.46 13.13
CA HIS A 140 -14.79 -6.84 11.92
C HIS A 140 -15.08 -5.58 11.11
N ARG A 141 -14.26 -5.31 10.08
CA ARG A 141 -14.46 -4.16 9.23
C ARG A 141 -15.50 -4.56 8.22
N THR A 142 -16.61 -3.87 8.33
CA THR A 142 -17.78 -4.11 7.53
C THR A 142 -17.66 -3.30 6.23
N ILE A 143 -17.66 -3.95 5.07
CA ILE A 143 -17.95 -3.28 3.79
C ILE A 143 -19.44 -3.50 3.51
N LEU A 144 -20.21 -2.42 3.39
CA LEU A 144 -21.66 -2.46 3.09
C LEU A 144 -22.51 -3.30 4.08
N GLY A 145 -22.21 -3.25 5.38
CA GLY A 145 -23.03 -3.95 6.38
C GLY A 145 -22.76 -5.45 6.55
N ARG A 146 -21.78 -6.04 5.84
CA ARG A 146 -21.41 -7.46 5.97
C ARG A 146 -20.07 -7.69 6.71
N PRO A 147 -19.97 -8.65 7.64
CA PRO A 147 -18.71 -9.02 8.27
C PRO A 147 -17.71 -9.52 7.22
N ILE A 148 -16.46 -9.07 7.31
CA ILE A 148 -15.33 -9.67 6.59
C ILE A 148 -14.64 -10.59 7.58
N ASP A 149 -14.70 -11.89 7.33
CA ASP A 149 -13.77 -12.81 7.96
C ASP A 149 -12.41 -12.61 7.30
N PRO A 150 -11.31 -12.50 8.07
CA PRO A 150 -9.97 -12.47 7.48
C PRO A 150 -9.81 -13.71 6.61
N LEU A 151 -9.60 -13.51 5.30
CA LEU A 151 -9.34 -14.63 4.40
C LEU A 151 -8.12 -15.39 4.93
N PRO A 152 -8.19 -16.74 4.99
CA PRO A 152 -7.05 -17.53 5.42
C PRO A 152 -5.85 -17.19 4.53
N ASN A 153 -4.69 -16.93 5.16
CA ASN A 153 -3.45 -16.68 4.45
C ASN A 153 -3.22 -17.81 3.42
N PRO A 154 -3.20 -17.52 2.10
CA PRO A 154 -3.05 -18.56 1.08
C PRO A 154 -1.69 -19.27 1.15
N TYR A 155 -0.72 -18.67 1.84
CA TYR A 155 0.62 -19.24 2.08
C TYR A 155 0.74 -20.00 3.42
N SER A 156 -0.36 -20.17 4.16
CA SER A 156 -0.38 -21.02 5.35
C SER A 156 -0.48 -22.52 5.01
N ALA A 157 -0.95 -22.83 3.80
CA ALA A 157 -0.92 -24.18 3.25
C ALA A 157 0.45 -24.44 2.58
N SER A 158 0.97 -25.65 2.76
CA SER A 158 2.30 -26.07 2.30
C SER A 158 2.47 -26.19 0.77
N ARG A 159 1.58 -25.60 -0.03
CA ARG A 159 1.64 -25.63 -1.49
C ARG A 159 0.95 -24.41 -2.10
N PRO A 160 1.62 -23.65 -3.01
CA PRO A 160 0.96 -22.58 -3.74
C PRO A 160 -0.10 -23.15 -4.71
N PRO A 161 -1.23 -22.46 -4.95
CA PRO A 161 -2.20 -22.85 -5.97
C PRO A 161 -1.59 -22.72 -7.38
N GLU A 162 -1.96 -23.63 -8.28
CA GLU A 162 -1.56 -23.59 -9.70
C GLU A 162 -2.18 -22.36 -10.37
N LEU A 163 -1.35 -21.60 -11.08
CA LEU A 163 -1.78 -20.46 -11.88
C LEU A 163 -2.50 -20.97 -13.14
N ASP A 164 -3.74 -20.52 -13.35
CA ASP A 164 -4.47 -20.75 -14.60
C ASP A 164 -3.91 -19.81 -15.68
N GLU A 165 -3.21 -20.37 -16.66
CA GLU A 165 -2.55 -19.65 -17.76
C GLU A 165 -3.55 -19.08 -18.81
N GLY A 166 -4.86 -19.27 -18.63
CA GLY A 166 -5.88 -19.01 -19.65
C GLY A 166 -6.38 -17.56 -19.83
N CYS A 167 -5.72 -16.53 -19.27
CA CYS A 167 -6.24 -15.15 -19.35
C CYS A 167 -5.16 -14.09 -19.66
N LEU A 168 -4.21 -14.44 -20.51
CA LEU A 168 -3.23 -13.52 -21.09
C LEU A 168 -3.21 -13.64 -22.62
N ASP A 169 -4.36 -13.42 -23.25
CA ASP A 169 -4.50 -13.16 -24.69
C ASP A 169 -5.23 -11.83 -24.91
#